data_AF-F4XKX5-F1
#
_entry.id   AF-F4XKX5-F1
#
_cell.length_a   1.000
_cell.length_b   1.000
_cell.length_c   1.000
_cell.angle_alpha   90.00
_cell.angle_beta   90.00
_cell.angle_gamma   90.00
#
_symmetry.space_group_name_H-M   'P 1'
#
loop_
_entity.id
_entity.type
_entity.pdbx_description
1 polymer ?
#
loop_
_entity_poly.entity_id
_entity_poly.type
_entity_poly.pdbx_seq_one_letter_code
_entity_poly.pdbx_strand_id
1 'polypeptide(L)'
;MLRQWSSQILNASLKGIFNVASVAEAHHRSANPTYVIYDSHTNQVILLVVEYHYQSTCARILEKGLPAIVAWRLARELEFAEKAEGYSYVC
;
A
#
# COMPACT_ATOMS: atom_id res chain seq x y z
N MET A 1 21.50 7.45 -1.70
CA MET A 1 20.33 7.53 -2.61
C MET A 1 19.23 8.23 -1.83
N LEU A 2 18.81 9.42 -2.25
CA LEU A 2 17.69 10.11 -1.61
C LEU A 2 16.42 9.38 -2.03
N ARG A 3 15.69 8.80 -1.06
CA ARG A 3 14.39 8.16 -1.34
C ARG A 3 13.43 9.23 -1.84
N GLN A 4 12.73 8.95 -2.93
CA GLN A 4 11.78 9.90 -3.50
C GLN A 4 10.47 9.74 -2.74
N TRP A 5 10.02 10.79 -2.06
CA TRP A 5 8.73 10.82 -1.38
C TRP A 5 7.80 11.70 -2.19
N SER A 6 6.59 11.22 -2.46
CA SER A 6 5.55 12.04 -3.07
C SER A 6 4.51 12.41 -2.03
N SER A 7 4.04 13.66 -2.11
CA SER A 7 3.02 14.19 -1.23
C SER A 7 1.97 14.92 -2.04
N GLN A 8 0.70 14.72 -1.70
CA GLN A 8 -0.41 15.49 -2.24
C GLN A 8 -1.14 16.18 -1.09
N ILE A 9 -1.31 17.50 -1.21
CA ILE A 9 -2.08 18.30 -0.26
C ILE A 9 -3.51 18.44 -0.80
N LEU A 10 -4.48 18.09 0.03
CA LEU A 10 -5.90 18.23 -0.23
C LEU A 10 -6.48 19.23 0.78
N ASN A 11 -7.08 20.30 0.26
CA ASN A 11 -7.80 21.27 1.06
C ASN A 11 -9.30 20.96 0.94
N ALA A 12 -9.91 20.46 2.00
CA ALA A 12 -11.31 20.09 2.00
C ALA A 12 -12.15 21.31 2.42
N SER A 13 -12.81 21.97 1.46
CA SER A 13 -13.79 23.04 1.75
C SER A 13 -15.15 22.50 2.22
N LEU A 14 -15.35 21.17 2.15
CA LEU A 14 -16.55 20.43 2.52
C LEU A 14 -16.17 19.17 3.32
N LYS A 15 -17.12 18.61 4.08
CA LYS A 15 -16.93 17.32 4.77
C LYS A 15 -16.59 16.24 3.73
N GLY A 16 -15.42 15.62 3.85
CA GLY A 16 -14.93 14.58 2.94
C GLY A 16 -14.73 13.24 3.64
N ILE A 17 -14.81 12.15 2.86
CA ILE A 17 -14.39 10.81 3.27
C ILE A 17 -13.05 10.54 2.59
N PHE A 18 -12.01 10.26 3.36
CA PHE A 18 -10.67 9.99 2.86
C PHE A 18 -10.33 8.52 3.06
N ASN A 19 -10.08 7.80 1.97
CA ASN A 19 -9.47 6.48 2.02
C ASN A 19 -7.94 6.65 1.93
N VAL A 20 -7.24 6.12 2.93
CA VAL A 20 -5.79 6.27 3.09
C VAL A 20 -5.01 5.15 2.39
N ALA A 21 -5.71 4.29 1.65
CA ALA A 21 -5.19 3.05 1.10
C ALA A 21 -4.58 2.17 2.22
N SER A 22 -3.39 1.61 2.00
CA SER A 22 -2.79 0.63 2.91
C SER A 22 -1.30 0.91 3.10
N VAL A 23 -0.84 0.69 4.34
CA VAL A 23 0.58 0.73 4.70
C VAL A 23 1.26 -0.60 4.39
N ALA A 24 0.60 -1.72 4.68
CA ALA A 24 1.23 -3.04 4.68
C ALA A 24 1.06 -3.80 3.35
N GLU A 25 -0.04 -3.53 2.65
CA GLU A 25 -0.41 -4.25 1.43
C GLU A 25 -1.11 -3.24 0.52
N ALA A 26 -0.33 -2.38 -0.13
CA ALA A 26 -0.85 -1.38 -1.04
C ALA A 26 -1.38 -2.06 -2.31
N HIS A 27 -2.70 -2.17 -2.40
CA HIS A 27 -3.40 -2.81 -3.52
C HIS A 27 -3.81 -1.79 -4.57
N HIS A 28 -2.84 -1.12 -5.19
CA HIS A 28 -3.00 -0.41 -6.47
C HIS A 28 -1.72 0.38 -6.80
N ARG A 29 -1.09 0.09 -7.95
CA ARG A 29 -0.12 0.94 -8.67
C ARG A 29 1.23 1.25 -7.99
N SER A 30 1.41 0.88 -6.72
CA SER A 30 2.70 0.88 -6.04
C SER A 30 2.66 0.02 -4.79
N ALA A 31 3.69 -0.80 -4.54
CA ALA A 31 3.88 -1.51 -3.28
C ALA A 31 4.14 -0.55 -2.10
N ASN A 32 4.45 0.72 -2.37
CA ASN A 32 4.85 1.69 -1.36
C ASN A 32 3.70 2.03 -0.39
N PRO A 33 3.96 2.03 0.92
CA PRO A 33 3.03 2.46 1.94
C PRO A 33 2.45 3.83 1.62
N THR A 34 1.12 3.92 1.71
CA THR A 34 0.40 5.20 1.73
C THR A 34 -0.11 5.48 3.14
N TYR A 35 0.06 6.71 3.61
CA TYR A 35 -0.55 7.18 4.84
C TYR A 35 -0.98 8.64 4.71
N VAL A 36 -1.71 9.13 5.71
CA VAL A 36 -2.24 10.49 5.73
C VAL A 36 -1.81 11.21 6.99
N ILE A 37 -1.52 12.51 6.85
CA ILE A 37 -1.45 13.44 7.96
C ILE A 37 -2.68 14.35 7.83
N TYR A 38 -3.51 14.39 8.87
CA TYR A 38 -4.64 15.31 8.95
C TYR A 38 -4.36 16.40 9.99
N ASP A 39 -4.33 17.64 9.54
CA ASP A 39 -4.25 18.82 10.41
C ASP A 39 -5.66 19.28 10.77
N SER A 40 -6.05 19.05 12.03
CA SER A 40 -7.35 19.41 12.56
C SER A 40 -7.56 20.92 12.73
N HIS A 41 -6.50 21.72 12.75
CA HIS A 41 -6.61 23.18 12.87
C HIS A 41 -6.92 23.83 11.53
N THR A 42 -6.35 23.30 10.44
CA THR A 42 -6.49 23.86 9.08
C THR A 42 -7.44 23.06 8.19
N ASN A 43 -7.92 21.90 8.65
CA ASN A 43 -8.62 20.90 7.85
C ASN A 43 -7.82 20.42 6.63
N GLN A 44 -6.50 20.52 6.68
CA GLN A 44 -5.63 20.07 5.62
C GLN A 44 -5.37 18.57 5.73
N VAL A 45 -5.45 17.88 4.60
CA VAL A 45 -5.15 16.46 4.48
C VAL A 45 -3.92 16.30 3.58
N ILE A 46 -2.87 15.66 4.07
CA ILE A 46 -1.64 15.42 3.32
C ILE A 46 -1.50 13.91 3.12
N LEU A 47 -1.64 13.47 1.87
CA LEU A 47 -1.40 12.08 1.47
C LEU A 47 0.08 11.90 1.16
N LEU A 48 0.69 10.86 1.73
CA LEU A 48 2.12 10.57 1.62
C LEU A 48 2.32 9.16 1.09
N VAL A 49 3.20 9.03 0.09
CA VAL A 49 3.67 7.74 -0.43
C VAL A 49 5.17 7.63 -0.14
N VAL A 50 5.56 6.58 0.59
CA VAL A 50 6.93 6.42 1.08
C VAL A 50 7.55 5.13 0.56
N GLU A 51 8.71 5.26 -0.08
CA GLU A 51 9.51 4.11 -0.52
C GLU A 51 10.02 3.28 0.65
N TYR A 52 9.82 1.96 0.58
CA TYR A 52 10.33 0.99 1.54
C TYR A 52 10.95 -0.23 0.84
N HIS A 53 11.76 -1.00 1.57
CA HIS A 53 12.45 -2.17 1.03
C HIS A 53 11.55 -3.42 1.09
N TYR A 54 10.53 -3.49 0.24
CA TYR A 54 9.59 -4.62 0.23
C TYR A 54 10.27 -5.98 0.04
N GLN A 55 11.40 -6.04 -0.67
CA GLN A 55 12.16 -7.27 -0.89
C GLN A 55 12.63 -7.91 0.43
N SER A 56 12.94 -7.08 1.44
CA SER A 56 13.31 -7.57 2.77
C SER A 56 12.12 -8.21 3.49
N THR A 57 10.91 -7.67 3.30
CA THR A 57 9.67 -8.27 3.78
C THR A 57 9.39 -9.58 3.06
N CYS A 58 9.55 -9.63 1.73
CA CYS A 58 9.41 -10.86 0.95
C CYS A 58 10.36 -11.96 1.42
N ALA A 59 11.64 -11.64 1.65
CA ALA A 59 12.61 -12.59 2.18
C ALA A 59 12.17 -13.11 3.56
N ARG A 60 11.71 -12.21 4.45
CA ARG A 60 11.26 -12.58 5.79
C ARG A 60 10.04 -13.48 5.78
N ILE A 61 9.10 -13.26 4.86
CA ILE A 61 7.91 -14.11 4.68
C ILE A 61 8.36 -15.54 4.40
N LEU A 62 9.31 -15.73 3.47
CA LEU A 62 9.83 -17.04 3.11
C LEU A 62 10.64 -17.69 4.26
N GLU A 63 11.51 -16.92 4.91
CA GLU A 63 12.31 -17.39 6.07
C GLU A 63 11.44 -17.90 7.22
N LYS A 64 10.25 -17.32 7.40
CA LYS A 64 9.30 -17.69 8.44
C LYS A 64 8.40 -18.88 8.06
N GLY A 65 8.54 -19.42 6.85
CA GLY A 65 7.69 -20.51 6.35
C GLY A 65 6.26 -20.08 6.07
N LEU A 66 6.00 -18.78 5.90
CA LEU A 66 4.69 -18.28 5.49
C LEU A 66 4.45 -18.62 4.01
N PRO A 67 3.17 -18.68 3.56
CA PRO A 67 2.86 -19.03 2.18
C PRO A 67 3.57 -18.11 1.18
N ALA A 68 4.34 -18.71 0.26
CA ALA A 68 5.13 -17.98 -0.74
C ALA A 68 4.27 -17.05 -1.63
N ILE A 69 2.97 -17.34 -1.74
CA ILE A 69 2.01 -16.47 -2.45
C ILE A 69 1.95 -15.06 -1.86
N VAL A 70 2.15 -14.89 -0.55
CA VAL A 70 2.12 -13.58 0.11
C VAL A 70 3.32 -12.73 -0.34
N ALA A 71 4.53 -13.31 -0.37
CA ALA A 71 5.73 -12.64 -0.88
C ALA A 71 5.63 -12.35 -2.39
N TRP A 72 5.04 -13.28 -3.15
CA TRP A 72 4.82 -13.12 -4.58
C TRP A 72 3.87 -11.97 -4.89
N ARG A 73 2.78 -11.82 -4.12
CA ARG A 73 1.82 -10.72 -4.26
C ARG A 73 2.47 -9.37 -3.99
N LEU A 74 3.18 -9.26 -2.87
CA LEU A 74 3.87 -8.04 -2.49
C LEU A 74 4.89 -7.57 -3.55
N ALA A 75 5.60 -8.52 -4.17
CA ALA A 75 6.60 -8.22 -5.18
C ALA A 75 6.03 -7.84 -6.57
N ARG A 76 4.77 -8.16 -6.83
CA ARG A 76 4.12 -7.92 -8.13
C ARG A 76 2.99 -6.90 -8.09
N GLU A 77 2.61 -6.44 -6.91
CA GLU A 77 1.49 -5.52 -6.71
C GLU A 77 0.15 -6.13 -7.20
N LEU A 78 0.00 -7.45 -7.05
CA LEU A 78 -1.17 -8.21 -7.54
C LEU A 78 -2.05 -8.76 -6.42
N GLU A 79 -3.35 -8.82 -6.68
CA GLU A 79 -4.34 -9.49 -5.86
C GLU A 79 -4.47 -10.99 -6.21
N PHE A 80 -5.02 -11.78 -5.28
CA PHE A 80 -5.18 -13.23 -5.45
C PHE A 80 -6.04 -13.58 -6.68
N ALA A 81 -7.04 -12.76 -6.98
CA ALA A 81 -7.91 -12.90 -8.15
C ALA A 81 -7.14 -12.87 -9.48
N GLU A 82 -5.96 -12.24 -9.54
CA GLU A 82 -5.19 -12.08 -10.77
C GLU A 82 -4.28 -13.29 -11.09
N LYS A 83 -4.07 -14.19 -10.12
CA LYS A 83 -3.35 -15.46 -10.30
C LYS A 83 -4.29 -16.68 -10.33
N ALA A 84 -5.57 -16.47 -10.08
CA ALA A 84 -6.58 -17.52 -10.05
C ALA A 84 -6.79 -18.10 -11.46
N GLU A 85 -6.17 -19.24 -11.76
CA GLU A 85 -6.55 -20.07 -12.91
C GLU A 85 -7.86 -20.82 -12.58
N GLY A 86 -8.98 -20.09 -12.52
CA GLY A 86 -10.32 -20.65 -12.31
C GLY A 86 -11.21 -19.84 -11.36
N TYR A 87 -12.53 -19.99 -11.49
CA TYR A 87 -13.53 -19.27 -10.69
C TYR A 87 -13.66 -19.75 -9.22
N SER A 88 -12.84 -20.71 -8.79
CA SER A 88 -12.92 -21.33 -7.45
C SER A 88 -12.12 -20.61 -6.36
N TYR A 89 -11.41 -19.54 -6.71
CA TYR A 89 -10.61 -18.77 -5.78
C TYR A 89 -11.43 -17.57 -5.28
N VAL A 90 -12.10 -17.74 -4.15
CA VAL A 90 -12.85 -16.67 -3.47
C VAL A 90 -11.92 -16.01 -2.45
N CYS A 91 -11.90 -14.67 -2.45
CA CYS A 91 -11.20 -13.85 -1.46
C CYS A 91 -11.82 -13.97 -0.07
#